data_AF-A0A521E1Q5-F1
#
_entry.id   AF-A0A521E1Q5-F1
#
_cell.length_a   1.000
_cell.length_b   1.000
_cell.length_c   1.000
_cell.angle_alpha   90.00
_cell.angle_beta   90.00
_cell.angle_gamma   90.00
#
_symmetry.space_group_name_H-M   'P 1'
#
loop_
_entity.id
_entity.type
_entity.pdbx_description
1 polymer ?
#
loop_
_entity_poly.entity_id
_entity_poly.type
_entity_poly.pdbx_seq_one_letter_code
_entity_poly.pdbx_strand_id
1 'polypeptide(L)'
;MKSSEIFILMDRLKVFQLNELVDKLIEDWGFLGKSYIKTRVQSEVYGWVRYGIVVKVNDDPPVFALKEYADNWREYYSGVKTCPVCGKKFLSRRGKQDRYCSARCRERARARRRKTQVRKNVRRYYRGADSTAENYRKPWTEKEIEFLKENYGKLTQKEIAKRLGRTVPAVKAKVKELSLKAR
;
A
#
# COMPACT_ATOMS: atom_id res chain seq x y z
N MET A 1 -6.78 3.20 -34.80
CA MET A 1 -5.70 2.26 -34.48
C MET A 1 -5.61 1.19 -35.55
N LYS A 2 -4.49 1.06 -36.27
CA LYS A 2 -4.29 -0.02 -37.27
C LYS A 2 -3.57 -1.21 -36.63
N SER A 3 -3.66 -2.40 -37.21
CA SER A 3 -2.93 -3.58 -36.72
C SER A 3 -1.41 -3.39 -36.81
N SER A 4 -0.94 -2.64 -37.82
CA SER A 4 0.47 -2.26 -37.96
C SER A 4 1.02 -1.52 -36.74
N GLU A 5 0.24 -0.62 -36.13
CA GLU A 5 0.65 0.12 -34.93
C GLU A 5 0.89 -0.80 -33.73
N ILE A 6 0.01 -1.79 -33.56
CA ILE A 6 0.13 -2.79 -32.49
C ILE A 6 1.38 -3.65 -32.74
N PHE A 7 1.60 -4.04 -34.01
CA PHE A 7 2.76 -4.84 -34.39
C PHE A 7 4.08 -4.09 -34.16
N ILE A 8 4.18 -2.82 -34.57
CA ILE A 8 5.36 -1.97 -34.34
C ILE A 8 5.67 -1.87 -32.84
N LEU A 9 4.65 -1.73 -32.00
CA LEU A 9 4.84 -1.67 -30.57
C LEU A 9 5.32 -3.01 -30.00
N MET A 10 4.78 -4.12 -30.49
CA MET A 10 5.23 -5.46 -30.10
C MET A 10 6.67 -5.74 -30.50
N ASP A 11 7.05 -5.37 -31.72
CA ASP A 11 8.42 -5.48 -32.24
C ASP A 11 9.43 -4.75 -31.34
N ARG A 12 9.08 -3.52 -30.94
CA ARG A 12 9.89 -2.74 -30.00
C ARG A 12 10.01 -3.39 -28.62
N LEU A 13 8.93 -3.98 -28.10
CA LEU A 13 8.92 -4.58 -26.76
C LEU A 13 9.52 -5.98 -26.72
N LYS A 14 9.46 -6.73 -27.82
CA LYS A 14 9.90 -8.13 -27.99
C LYS A 14 9.14 -9.14 -27.14
N VAL A 15 8.98 -8.84 -25.85
CA VAL A 15 8.27 -9.61 -24.83
C VAL A 15 7.37 -8.68 -24.04
N PHE A 16 6.10 -9.04 -23.89
CA PHE A 16 5.07 -8.14 -23.35
C PHE A 16 3.88 -8.88 -22.74
N GLN A 17 3.17 -8.20 -21.83
CA GLN A 17 1.80 -8.54 -21.47
C GLN A 17 0.81 -7.69 -22.28
N LEU A 18 -0.41 -8.19 -22.51
CA LEU A 18 -1.45 -7.43 -23.22
C LEU A 18 -1.75 -6.09 -22.53
N ASN A 19 -1.75 -6.05 -21.19
CA ASN A 19 -1.98 -4.82 -20.44
C ASN A 19 -0.90 -3.77 -20.69
N GLU A 20 0.34 -4.16 -20.99
CA GLU A 20 1.43 -3.23 -21.27
C GLU A 20 1.27 -2.59 -22.65
N LEU A 21 0.84 -3.38 -23.64
CA LEU A 21 0.46 -2.85 -24.96
C LEU A 21 -0.70 -1.88 -24.83
N VAL A 22 -1.76 -2.26 -24.11
CA VAL A 22 -2.94 -1.40 -23.89
C VAL A 22 -2.56 -0.11 -23.16
N ASP A 23 -1.75 -0.20 -22.10
CA ASP A 23 -1.35 0.97 -21.31
C ASP A 23 -0.43 1.93 -22.10
N LYS A 24 0.26 1.48 -23.14
CA LYS A 24 1.02 2.35 -24.07
C LYS A 24 0.14 2.90 -25.18
N LEU A 25 -0.68 2.06 -25.80
CA LEU A 25 -1.58 2.49 -26.88
C LEU A 25 -2.67 3.47 -26.41
N ILE A 26 -3.03 3.45 -25.12
CA ILE A 26 -3.98 4.42 -24.54
C ILE A 26 -3.42 5.85 -24.53
N GLU A 27 -2.10 6.04 -24.56
CA GLU A 27 -1.47 7.36 -24.58
C GLU A 27 -1.82 8.08 -25.88
N ASP A 28 -1.84 7.37 -27.01
CA ASP A 28 -2.14 7.93 -28.34
C ASP A 28 -3.61 7.75 -28.76
N TRP A 29 -4.24 6.64 -28.36
CA TRP A 29 -5.57 6.23 -28.83
C TRP A 29 -6.64 6.31 -27.74
N GLY A 30 -6.38 6.99 -26.63
CA GLY A 30 -7.25 7.03 -25.45
C GLY A 30 -8.71 7.44 -25.74
N PHE A 31 -8.93 8.27 -26.76
CA PHE A 31 -10.26 8.71 -27.19
C PHE A 31 -11.19 7.58 -27.68
N LEU A 32 -10.64 6.44 -28.11
CA LEU A 32 -11.41 5.25 -28.51
C LEU A 32 -11.93 4.44 -27.31
N GLY A 33 -11.47 4.74 -26.10
CA GLY A 33 -11.83 4.06 -24.87
C GLY A 33 -11.01 2.79 -24.61
N LYS A 34 -10.62 2.60 -23.34
CA LYS A 34 -9.73 1.51 -22.90
C LYS A 34 -10.26 0.11 -23.22
N SER A 35 -11.58 -0.09 -23.13
CA SER A 35 -12.21 -1.39 -23.41
C SER A 35 -12.03 -1.80 -24.87
N TYR A 36 -12.30 -0.86 -25.79
CA TYR A 36 -12.13 -1.08 -27.22
C TYR A 36 -10.68 -1.41 -27.57
N ILE A 37 -9.72 -0.63 -27.06
CA ILE A 37 -8.29 -0.86 -27.29
C ILE A 37 -7.89 -2.25 -26.78
N LYS A 38 -8.34 -2.63 -25.58
CA LYS A 38 -8.05 -3.94 -24.99
C LYS A 38 -8.57 -5.08 -25.88
N THR A 39 -9.83 -5.03 -26.28
CA THR A 39 -10.43 -6.07 -27.13
C THR A 39 -9.69 -6.18 -28.45
N ARG A 40 -9.36 -5.04 -29.06
CA ARG A 40 -8.63 -5.00 -30.34
C ARG A 40 -7.22 -5.58 -30.21
N VAL A 41 -6.43 -5.14 -29.23
CA VAL A 41 -5.09 -5.69 -28.95
C VAL A 41 -5.17 -7.20 -28.72
N GLN A 42 -6.15 -7.66 -27.95
CA GLN A 42 -6.32 -9.07 -27.68
C GLN A 42 -6.58 -9.87 -28.95
N SER A 43 -7.53 -9.46 -29.79
CA SER A 43 -7.84 -10.15 -31.05
C SER A 43 -6.64 -10.23 -31.99
N GLU A 44 -5.89 -9.15 -32.16
CA GLU A 44 -4.70 -9.12 -33.03
C GLU A 44 -3.59 -10.04 -32.50
N VAL A 45 -3.27 -9.95 -31.21
CA VAL A 45 -2.22 -10.78 -30.59
C VAL A 45 -2.56 -12.26 -30.69
N TYR A 46 -3.79 -12.66 -30.38
CA TYR A 46 -4.20 -14.06 -30.52
C TYR A 46 -4.25 -14.53 -31.98
N GLY A 47 -4.54 -13.62 -32.93
CA GLY A 47 -4.37 -13.88 -34.36
C GLY A 47 -2.92 -14.24 -34.69
N TRP A 48 -1.96 -13.42 -34.26
CA TRP A 48 -0.53 -13.69 -34.47
C TRP A 48 0.01 -14.90 -33.71
N VAL A 49 -0.60 -15.25 -32.58
CA VAL A 49 -0.31 -16.52 -31.89
C VAL A 49 -0.73 -17.70 -32.76
N ARG A 50 -1.91 -17.65 -33.39
CA ARG A 50 -2.38 -18.71 -34.31
C ARG A 50 -1.45 -18.89 -35.52
N TYR A 51 -0.92 -17.79 -36.06
CA TYR A 51 0.03 -17.82 -37.17
C TYR A 51 1.48 -18.14 -36.74
N GLY A 52 1.74 -18.32 -35.45
CA GLY A 52 3.06 -18.68 -34.93
C GLY A 52 4.09 -17.55 -34.93
N ILE A 53 3.68 -16.30 -35.12
CA ILE A 53 4.56 -15.12 -35.03
C ILE A 53 4.86 -14.79 -33.56
N VAL A 54 3.85 -14.97 -32.70
CA VAL A 54 3.91 -14.71 -31.26
C VAL A 54 3.71 -16.02 -30.51
N VAL A 55 4.45 -16.22 -29.44
CA VAL A 55 4.35 -17.39 -28.57
C VAL A 55 3.97 -16.95 -27.17
N LYS A 56 3.08 -17.70 -26.51
CA LYS A 56 2.78 -17.51 -25.09
C LYS A 56 3.87 -18.23 -24.27
N VAL A 57 4.68 -17.45 -23.55
CA VAL A 57 5.86 -17.95 -22.82
C VAL A 57 5.62 -18.08 -21.31
N ASN A 58 4.52 -17.54 -20.80
CA ASN A 58 4.07 -17.74 -19.42
C ASN A 58 2.54 -17.76 -19.35
N ASP A 59 1.98 -18.67 -18.56
CA ASP A 59 0.52 -18.84 -18.50
C ASP A 59 -0.19 -17.90 -17.54
N ASP A 60 0.33 -17.74 -16.32
CA ASP A 60 -0.22 -16.88 -15.29
C ASP A 60 0.87 -16.05 -14.59
N PRO A 61 0.88 -14.72 -14.76
CA PRO A 61 0.09 -13.94 -15.72
C PRO A 61 0.53 -14.19 -17.17
N PRO A 62 -0.38 -14.11 -18.17
CA PRO A 62 -0.03 -14.30 -19.58
C PRO A 62 1.09 -13.37 -20.04
N VAL A 63 2.21 -13.93 -20.50
CA VAL A 63 3.30 -13.20 -21.16
C VAL A 63 3.48 -13.75 -22.56
N PHE A 64 3.64 -12.86 -23.52
CA PHE A 64 3.80 -13.15 -24.93
C PHE A 64 5.16 -12.66 -25.39
N ALA A 65 5.80 -13.40 -26.29
CA ALA A 65 7.06 -13.04 -26.92
C ALA A 65 6.96 -13.26 -28.43
N LEU A 66 7.70 -12.48 -29.22
CA LEU A 66 7.94 -12.89 -30.61
C LEU A 66 8.70 -14.21 -30.61
N LYS A 67 8.43 -15.06 -31.61
CA LYS A 67 8.97 -16.42 -31.69
C LYS A 67 10.48 -16.49 -31.50
N GLU A 68 11.23 -15.52 -32.05
CA GLU A 68 12.69 -15.44 -31.94
C GLU A 68 13.22 -15.15 -30.52
N TYR A 69 12.42 -14.54 -29.64
CA TYR A 69 12.80 -14.26 -28.25
C TYR A 69 12.15 -15.22 -27.24
N ALA A 70 11.45 -16.26 -27.70
CA ALA A 70 10.64 -17.12 -26.84
C ALA A 70 11.50 -17.90 -25.83
N ASP A 71 12.67 -18.40 -26.23
CA ASP A 71 13.51 -19.24 -25.38
C ASP A 71 14.15 -18.46 -24.21
N ASN A 72 14.67 -17.25 -24.48
CA ASN A 72 15.34 -16.41 -23.49
C ASN A 72 14.51 -15.19 -23.08
N TRP A 73 13.18 -15.30 -23.14
CA TRP A 73 12.26 -14.16 -22.98
C TRP A 73 12.45 -13.35 -21.69
N ARG A 74 12.93 -13.99 -20.62
CA ARG A 74 13.16 -13.35 -19.32
C ARG A 74 14.25 -12.28 -19.35
N GLU A 75 15.21 -12.40 -20.26
CA GLU A 75 16.30 -11.42 -20.44
C GLU A 75 15.79 -10.13 -21.10
N TYR A 76 14.82 -10.27 -22.00
CA TYR A 76 14.23 -9.16 -22.74
C TYR A 76 13.01 -8.54 -22.02
N TYR A 77 12.47 -9.20 -20.99
CA TYR A 77 11.25 -8.76 -20.34
C TYR A 77 11.50 -7.76 -19.19
N SER A 78 11.19 -6.48 -19.45
CA SER A 78 11.32 -5.40 -18.45
C SER A 78 10.17 -5.30 -17.44
N GLY A 79 9.07 -6.02 -17.63
CA GLY A 79 7.86 -5.89 -16.80
C GLY A 79 7.94 -6.58 -15.43
N VAL A 80 9.10 -7.13 -15.06
CA VAL A 80 9.32 -7.77 -13.76
C VAL A 80 9.35 -6.73 -12.64
N LYS A 81 8.51 -6.91 -11.62
CA LYS A 81 8.43 -6.01 -10.46
C LYS A 81 9.08 -6.60 -9.22
N THR A 82 9.58 -5.75 -8.36
CA THR A 82 10.12 -6.14 -7.04
C THR A 82 9.13 -5.81 -5.93
N CYS A 83 8.81 -6.80 -5.09
CA CYS A 83 7.89 -6.57 -3.97
C CYS A 83 8.57 -5.77 -2.85
N PRO A 84 8.02 -4.62 -2.40
CA PRO A 84 8.63 -3.79 -1.34
C PRO A 84 8.49 -4.40 0.07
N VAL A 85 7.87 -5.56 0.21
CA VAL A 85 7.64 -6.22 1.51
C VAL A 85 8.59 -7.38 1.73
N CYS A 86 8.87 -8.15 0.69
CA CYS A 86 9.70 -9.36 0.77
C CYS A 86 10.86 -9.40 -0.23
N GLY A 87 11.00 -8.42 -1.13
CA GLY A 87 12.07 -8.38 -2.15
C GLY A 87 11.87 -9.32 -3.34
N LYS A 88 10.86 -10.21 -3.32
CA LYS A 88 10.62 -11.16 -4.41
C LYS A 88 10.30 -10.43 -5.73
N LYS A 89 10.98 -10.84 -6.81
CA LYS A 89 10.64 -10.50 -8.20
C LYS A 89 9.35 -11.22 -8.62
N PHE A 90 8.40 -10.52 -9.23
CA PHE A 90 7.11 -11.08 -9.63
C PHE A 90 6.56 -10.40 -10.88
N LEU A 91 5.73 -11.13 -11.62
CA LEU A 91 4.99 -10.63 -12.76
C LEU A 91 3.64 -10.09 -12.29
N SER A 92 3.25 -8.92 -12.80
CA SER A 92 1.98 -8.29 -12.42
C SER A 92 0.80 -8.94 -13.15
N ARG A 93 -0.34 -9.14 -12.47
CA ARG A 93 -1.59 -9.55 -13.12
C ARG A 93 -2.39 -8.35 -13.63
N ARG A 94 -2.31 -7.23 -12.93
CA ARG A 94 -3.09 -5.99 -13.21
C ARG A 94 -2.21 -4.83 -13.64
N GLY A 95 -1.09 -5.11 -14.32
CA GLY A 95 -0.18 -4.09 -14.84
C GLY A 95 0.34 -3.16 -13.73
N LYS A 96 0.23 -1.84 -13.91
CA LYS A 96 0.72 -0.83 -12.95
C LYS A 96 0.13 -0.96 -11.53
N GLN A 97 -1.10 -1.48 -11.39
CA GLN A 97 -1.82 -1.53 -10.10
C GLN A 97 -1.23 -2.50 -9.07
N ASP A 98 -0.64 -3.62 -9.51
CA ASP A 98 -0.05 -4.56 -8.56
C ASP A 98 1.32 -4.08 -8.11
N ARG A 99 1.38 -3.70 -6.83
CA ARG A 99 2.61 -3.31 -6.13
C ARG A 99 3.22 -4.46 -5.30
N TYR A 100 2.45 -5.52 -5.05
CA TYR A 100 2.85 -6.60 -4.16
C TYR A 100 2.73 -7.94 -4.88
N CYS A 101 3.67 -8.86 -4.61
CA CYS A 101 3.69 -10.19 -5.22
C CYS A 101 2.54 -11.11 -4.78
N SER A 102 1.85 -10.77 -3.68
CA SER A 102 0.78 -11.60 -3.12
C SER A 102 -0.18 -10.77 -2.25
N ALA A 103 -1.38 -11.31 -2.01
CA ALA A 103 -2.34 -10.78 -1.04
C ALA A 103 -1.70 -10.67 0.37
N ARG A 104 -0.97 -11.71 0.79
CA ARG A 104 -0.23 -11.71 2.06
C ARG A 104 0.74 -10.53 2.19
N CYS A 105 1.52 -10.22 1.15
CA CYS A 105 2.41 -9.06 1.18
C CYS A 105 1.64 -7.73 1.22
N ARG A 106 0.53 -7.63 0.48
CA ARG A 106 -0.35 -6.45 0.52
C ARG A 106 -0.90 -6.21 1.93
N GLU A 107 -1.35 -7.24 2.61
CA GLU A 107 -1.85 -7.18 3.99
C GLU A 107 -0.76 -6.81 4.97
N ARG A 108 0.43 -7.40 4.87
CA ARG A 108 1.61 -7.02 5.67
C ARG A 108 1.93 -5.53 5.52
N ALA A 109 1.91 -5.00 4.30
CA ALA A 109 2.13 -3.58 4.07
C ALA A 109 1.03 -2.71 4.68
N ARG A 110 -0.24 -3.10 4.54
CA ARG A 110 -1.39 -2.40 5.17
C ARG A 110 -1.29 -2.39 6.69
N ALA A 111 -0.94 -3.53 7.30
CA ALA A 111 -0.76 -3.66 8.74
C ALA A 111 0.38 -2.79 9.26
N ARG A 112 1.53 -2.75 8.56
CA ARG A 112 2.65 -1.84 8.88
C ARG A 112 2.20 -0.37 8.86
N ARG A 113 1.49 0.06 7.80
CA ARG A 113 0.96 1.43 7.70
C ARG A 113 -0.01 1.76 8.83
N ARG A 114 -0.93 0.85 9.16
CA ARG A 114 -1.87 1.00 10.29
C ARG A 114 -1.13 1.17 11.60
N LYS A 115 -0.15 0.31 11.91
CA LYS A 115 0.67 0.43 13.13
C LYS A 115 1.40 1.77 13.21
N THR A 116 1.99 2.23 12.10
CA THR A 116 2.65 3.54 12.04
C THR A 116 1.65 4.68 12.28
N GLN A 117 0.46 4.62 11.67
CA GLN A 117 -0.56 5.65 11.87
C GLN A 117 -1.08 5.67 13.31
N VAL A 118 -1.30 4.51 13.93
CA VAL A 118 -1.68 4.42 15.34
C VAL A 118 -0.61 5.06 16.22
N ARG A 119 0.68 4.75 16.01
CA ARG A 119 1.77 5.39 16.75
C ARG A 119 1.78 6.92 16.59
N LYS A 120 1.52 7.43 15.38
CA LYS A 120 1.38 8.88 15.12
C LYS A 120 0.20 9.49 15.88
N ASN A 121 -0.95 8.83 15.86
CA ASN A 121 -2.16 9.28 16.56
C ASN A 121 -1.95 9.31 18.08
N VAL A 122 -1.35 8.25 18.65
CA VAL A 122 -1.01 8.18 20.08
C VAL A 122 -0.03 9.29 20.46
N ARG A 123 1.02 9.51 19.66
CA ARG A 123 1.96 10.63 19.89
C ARG A 123 1.25 11.99 19.86
N ARG A 124 0.32 12.20 18.93
CA ARG A 124 -0.47 13.43 18.84
C ARG A 124 -1.39 13.60 20.06
N TYR A 125 -2.01 12.52 20.52
CA TYR A 125 -2.86 12.51 21.70
C TYR A 125 -2.10 12.98 22.95
N TYR A 126 -0.89 12.46 23.16
CA TYR A 126 -0.03 12.84 24.27
C TYR A 126 0.48 14.29 24.16
N ARG A 127 1.03 14.70 23.00
CA ARG A 127 1.62 16.04 22.82
C ARG A 127 0.70 17.19 23.25
N GLY A 128 -0.60 17.13 22.99
CA GLY A 128 -1.52 18.23 23.27
C GLY A 128 -1.90 18.43 24.74
N ALA A 129 -1.56 17.49 25.64
CA ALA A 129 -1.70 17.68 27.09
C ALA A 129 -0.32 17.76 27.77
N ASP A 130 0.68 17.10 27.19
CA ASP A 130 2.05 17.17 27.71
C ASP A 130 2.70 18.54 27.46
N SER A 131 2.31 19.27 26.40
CA SER A 131 2.82 20.63 26.13
C SER A 131 2.39 21.68 27.15
N THR A 132 1.32 21.40 27.91
CA THR A 132 0.76 22.31 28.93
C THR A 132 1.04 21.82 30.35
N ALA A 133 1.98 20.88 30.51
CA ALA A 133 2.23 20.23 31.80
C ALA A 133 3.27 20.99 32.63
N GLU A 134 2.82 21.81 33.58
CA GLU A 134 3.64 22.59 34.50
C GLU A 134 4.16 21.78 35.71
N ASN A 135 3.49 20.68 36.05
CA ASN A 135 3.82 19.79 37.16
C ASN A 135 4.59 18.54 36.68
N TYR A 136 5.36 18.68 35.61
CA TYR A 136 6.21 17.60 35.09
C TYR A 136 7.24 17.16 36.14
N ARG A 137 7.27 15.85 36.44
CA ARG A 137 8.15 15.21 37.46
C ARG A 137 7.98 15.69 38.91
N LYS A 138 7.03 16.58 39.20
CA LYS A 138 6.75 16.98 40.59
C LYS A 138 6.08 15.84 41.38
N PRO A 139 6.32 15.70 42.70
CA PRO A 139 5.60 14.76 43.55
C PRO A 139 4.09 14.97 43.48
N TRP A 140 3.30 13.89 43.64
CA TRP A 140 1.84 13.99 43.69
C TRP A 140 1.40 14.52 45.06
N THR A 141 0.56 15.56 45.05
CA THR A 141 -0.10 16.05 46.26
C THR A 141 -1.37 15.26 46.56
N GLU A 142 -1.82 15.26 47.82
CA GLU A 142 -3.06 14.59 48.22
C GLU A 142 -4.28 15.12 47.46
N LYS A 143 -4.37 16.44 47.26
CA LYS A 143 -5.43 17.10 46.48
C LYS A 143 -5.47 16.61 45.02
N GLU A 144 -4.31 16.42 44.38
CA GLU A 144 -4.25 15.88 43.01
C GLU A 144 -4.70 14.42 42.95
N ILE A 145 -4.39 13.63 43.98
CA ILE A 145 -4.79 12.22 44.08
C ILE A 145 -6.31 12.12 44.30
N GLU A 146 -6.87 12.94 45.17
CA GLU A 146 -8.31 13.02 45.42
C GLU A 146 -9.06 13.43 44.15
N PHE A 147 -8.64 14.52 43.51
CA PHE A 147 -9.20 14.96 42.23
C PHE A 147 -9.14 13.85 41.17
N LEU A 148 -8.02 13.14 41.07
CA LEU A 148 -7.88 12.02 40.14
C LEU A 148 -8.91 10.93 40.44
N LYS A 149 -9.08 10.51 41.69
CA LYS A 149 -10.03 9.45 42.08
C LYS A 149 -11.48 9.84 41.80
N GLU A 150 -11.87 11.07 42.12
CA GLU A 150 -13.25 11.56 41.96
C GLU A 150 -13.69 11.71 40.51
N ASN A 151 -12.73 12.06 39.64
CA ASN A 151 -12.97 12.34 38.24
C ASN A 151 -12.62 11.15 37.33
N TYR A 152 -11.98 10.11 37.85
CA TYR A 152 -11.68 8.90 37.09
C TYR A 152 -12.98 8.19 36.66
N GLY A 153 -13.16 8.00 35.36
CA GLY A 153 -14.40 7.48 34.77
C GLY A 153 -15.38 8.56 34.32
N LYS A 154 -15.29 9.78 34.86
CA LYS A 154 -16.09 10.95 34.42
C LYS A 154 -15.37 11.77 33.34
N LEU A 155 -14.07 11.97 33.52
CA LEU A 155 -13.20 12.69 32.59
C LEU A 155 -12.21 11.73 31.93
N THR A 156 -11.81 12.07 30.71
CA THR A 156 -10.72 11.36 30.05
C THR A 156 -9.39 11.65 30.76
N GLN A 157 -8.47 10.68 30.75
CA GLN A 157 -7.13 10.86 31.33
C GLN A 157 -6.39 12.10 30.76
N LYS A 158 -6.68 12.48 29.51
CA LYS A 158 -6.13 13.70 28.90
C LYS A 158 -6.70 14.98 29.51
N GLU A 159 -7.99 15.01 29.82
CA GLU A 159 -8.60 16.17 30.47
C GLU A 159 -8.13 16.32 31.92
N ILE A 160 -8.05 15.19 32.65
CA ILE A 160 -7.48 15.17 33.99
C ILE A 160 -6.03 15.66 33.96
N ALA A 161 -5.22 15.16 33.02
CA ALA A 161 -3.84 15.60 32.82
C ALA A 161 -3.75 17.11 32.59
N LYS A 162 -4.59 17.67 31.72
CA LYS A 162 -4.64 19.12 31.49
C LYS A 162 -5.00 19.91 32.75
N ARG A 163 -6.04 19.49 33.49
CA ARG A 163 -6.49 20.18 34.71
C ARG A 163 -5.48 20.13 35.85
N LEU A 164 -4.74 19.02 35.96
CA LEU A 164 -3.69 18.86 36.96
C LEU A 164 -2.33 19.46 36.54
N GLY A 165 -2.22 20.00 35.31
CA GLY A 165 -0.94 20.44 34.75
C GLY A 165 0.08 19.30 34.65
N ARG A 166 -0.36 18.06 34.46
CA ARG A 166 0.50 16.87 34.36
C ARG A 166 0.46 16.27 32.96
N THR A 167 1.44 15.43 32.64
CA THR A 167 1.46 14.69 31.38
C THR A 167 0.47 13.52 31.44
N VAL A 168 -0.10 13.15 30.29
CA VAL A 168 -1.05 12.01 30.24
C VAL A 168 -0.39 10.70 30.67
N PRO A 169 0.88 10.41 30.30
CA PRO A 169 1.58 9.24 30.83
C PRO A 169 1.72 9.25 32.36
N ALA A 170 1.92 10.41 33.00
CA ALA A 170 2.01 10.50 34.46
C ALA A 170 0.66 10.17 35.14
N VAL A 171 -0.44 10.72 34.63
CA VAL A 171 -1.78 10.38 35.12
C VAL A 171 -2.06 8.89 34.94
N LYS A 172 -1.76 8.33 33.75
CA LYS A 172 -1.95 6.91 33.46
C LYS A 172 -1.13 6.01 34.39
N ALA A 173 0.11 6.39 34.70
CA ALA A 173 0.95 5.68 35.65
C ALA A 173 0.34 5.71 37.07
N LYS A 174 -0.11 6.88 37.52
CA LYS A 174 -0.71 7.03 38.86
C LYS A 174 -2.03 6.26 39.00
N VAL A 175 -2.87 6.27 37.97
CA VAL A 175 -4.07 5.42 37.90
C VAL A 175 -3.74 3.95 38.08
N LYS A 176 -2.68 3.46 37.42
CA LYS A 176 -2.23 2.06 37.53
C LYS A 176 -1.68 1.76 38.93
N GLU A 177 -0.88 2.66 39.50
CA GLU A 177 -0.36 2.56 40.86
C GLU A 177 -1.50 2.45 41.88
N LEU A 178 -2.52 3.30 41.73
CA LEU A 178 -3.71 3.32 42.59
C LEU A 178 -4.73 2.23 42.26
N SER A 179 -4.46 1.36 41.26
CA SER A 179 -5.34 0.29 40.78
C SER A 179 -6.79 0.72 40.51
N LEU A 180 -6.98 1.95 40.04
CA LEU A 180 -8.31 2.51 39.79
C LEU A 180 -8.94 1.81 38.58
N LYS A 181 -10.15 1.26 38.76
CA LYS A 181 -10.98 0.71 37.70
C LYS A 181 -12.00 1.75 37.26
N ALA A 182 -12.26 1.82 35.95
CA ALA A 182 -13.36 2.63 35.46
C ALA A 182 -14.65 2.06 36.07
N ARG A 183 -15.42 2.93 36.74
CA ARG A 183 -16.77 2.59 37.18
C ARG A 183 -17.72 2.57 36.00
#